data_AF-A0A974KDJ0-F1
#
_entry.id   AF-A0A974KDJ0-F1
#
_cell.length_a   1.000
_cell.length_b   1.000
_cell.length_c   1.000
_cell.angle_alpha   90.00
_cell.angle_beta   90.00
_cell.angle_gamma   90.00
#
_symmetry.space_group_name_H-M   'P 1'
#
loop_
_entity.id
_entity.type
_entity.pdbx_description
1 polymer ?
#
loop_
_entity_poly.entity_id
_entity_poly.type
_entity_poly.pdbx_seq_one_letter_code
_entity_poly.pdbx_strand_id
1 'polypeptide(L)'
;MDKFECKPPVANRNFEAKTEFPAFKGLSLEPEIAFYQIAALIEAGLIISVIDEEDKSDLSDCVFILAKRYAEAAHANEMEK
;
A
#
# COMPACT_ATOMS: atom_id res chain seq x y z
N MET A 1 -16.69 -40.73 -25.98
CA MET A 1 -16.31 -40.05 -24.72
C MET A 1 -15.46 -38.86 -25.11
N ASP A 2 -15.99 -37.70 -24.77
CA ASP A 2 -15.87 -36.45 -25.52
C ASP A 2 -14.52 -35.73 -25.37
N LYS A 3 -14.09 -35.14 -26.49
CA LYS A 3 -12.99 -34.18 -26.53
C LYS A 3 -13.46 -32.90 -25.85
N PHE A 4 -12.96 -32.59 -24.65
CA PHE A 4 -13.13 -31.27 -24.06
C PHE A 4 -12.25 -30.27 -24.82
N GLU A 5 -12.82 -29.64 -25.84
CA GLU A 5 -12.24 -28.42 -26.41
C GLU A 5 -12.36 -27.31 -25.36
N CYS A 6 -11.21 -26.86 -24.84
CA CYS A 6 -11.15 -25.66 -24.03
C CYS A 6 -11.37 -24.45 -24.95
N LYS A 7 -12.62 -24.00 -25.08
CA LYS A 7 -12.93 -22.75 -25.77
C LYS A 7 -12.32 -21.58 -24.99
N PRO A 8 -11.61 -20.65 -25.65
CA PRO A 8 -11.11 -19.48 -24.97
C PRO A 8 -12.30 -18.61 -24.54
N PRO A 9 -12.33 -18.07 -23.31
CA PRO A 9 -13.31 -17.08 -22.95
C PRO A 9 -13.06 -15.83 -23.80
N VAL A 10 -14.02 -15.51 -24.68
CA VAL A 10 -14.04 -14.25 -25.43
C VAL A 10 -15.09 -13.35 -24.80
N ALA A 11 -14.73 -12.06 -24.78
CA ALA A 11 -15.50 -10.88 -24.41
C ALA A 11 -15.35 -10.50 -22.91
N ASN A 12 -15.08 -9.25 -22.54
CA ASN A 12 -14.86 -8.03 -23.32
C ASN A 12 -14.51 -6.90 -22.35
N ARG A 13 -13.84 -5.87 -22.89
CA ARG A 13 -13.77 -4.49 -22.39
C ARG A 13 -12.86 -4.24 -21.19
N ASN A 14 -11.70 -3.67 -21.51
CA ASN A 14 -11.08 -2.56 -20.80
C ASN A 14 -11.10 -2.68 -19.28
N PHE A 15 -10.18 -3.47 -18.72
CA PHE A 15 -9.69 -3.17 -17.38
C PHE A 15 -8.67 -2.03 -17.47
N GLU A 16 -9.09 -0.90 -18.05
CA GLU A 16 -8.55 0.39 -17.63
C GLU A 16 -9.30 0.77 -16.35
N ALA A 17 -9.11 -0.03 -15.30
CA ALA A 17 -9.29 0.50 -13.96
C ALA A 17 -8.09 1.42 -13.75
N LYS A 18 -8.29 2.70 -14.09
CA LYS A 18 -7.54 3.82 -13.55
C LYS A 18 -7.17 3.45 -12.12
N THR A 19 -5.89 3.20 -11.86
CA THR A 19 -5.41 2.67 -10.58
C THR A 19 -5.46 3.75 -9.50
N GLU A 20 -6.64 4.32 -9.26
CA GLU A 20 -6.94 5.12 -8.09
C GLU A 20 -7.35 4.14 -6.98
N PHE A 21 -6.42 3.28 -6.56
CA PHE A 21 -6.40 2.97 -5.14
C PHE A 21 -5.93 4.26 -4.48
N PRO A 22 -6.72 4.97 -3.67
CA PRO A 22 -6.13 5.94 -2.77
C PRO A 22 -5.30 5.11 -1.80
N ALA A 23 -4.06 4.82 -2.16
CA ALA A 23 -3.14 3.93 -1.43
C ALA A 23 -2.95 4.35 0.03
N PHE A 24 -3.40 5.57 0.35
CA PHE A 24 -3.31 6.24 1.64
C PHE A 24 -4.66 6.87 2.04
N LYS A 25 -5.80 6.20 1.80
CA LYS A 25 -7.13 6.74 2.16
C LYS A 25 -7.16 7.21 3.62
N GLY A 26 -7.34 8.52 3.83
CA GLY A 26 -7.34 9.13 5.16
C GLY A 26 -6.01 9.75 5.61
N LEU A 27 -4.96 9.62 4.80
CA LEU A 27 -3.67 10.31 4.99
C LEU A 27 -3.56 11.48 4.00
N SER A 28 -2.86 12.53 4.43
CA SER A 28 -2.65 13.75 3.64
C SER A 28 -1.30 13.73 2.96
N LEU A 29 -1.16 14.23 1.73
CA LEU A 29 0.16 14.41 1.11
C LEU A 29 0.74 15.82 1.33
N GLU A 30 0.05 16.66 2.10
CA GLU A 30 0.60 17.96 2.51
C GLU A 30 1.84 17.76 3.40
N PRO A 31 3.00 18.37 3.09
CA PRO A 31 4.28 18.03 3.70
C PRO A 31 4.30 18.01 5.22
N GLU A 32 3.71 19.04 5.86
CA GLU A 32 3.65 19.14 7.32
C GLU A 32 2.86 17.97 7.92
N ILE A 33 1.69 17.65 7.33
CA ILE A 33 0.81 16.59 7.83
C ILE A 33 1.42 15.21 7.53
N ALA A 34 1.97 15.04 6.34
CA ALA A 34 2.60 13.79 5.90
C ALA A 34 3.79 13.42 6.77
N PHE A 35 4.63 14.39 7.15
CA PHE A 35 5.75 14.17 8.05
C PHE A 35 5.29 13.59 9.40
N TYR A 36 4.27 14.17 10.03
CA TYR A 36 3.70 13.65 11.28
C TYR A 36 3.10 12.26 11.10
N GLN A 37 2.38 12.01 10.00
CA GLN A 37 1.75 10.73 9.73
C GLN A 37 2.78 9.62 9.45
N ILE A 38 3.90 9.93 8.78
CA ILE A 38 5.03 9.01 8.61
C ILE A 38 5.67 8.67 9.95
N ALA A 39 5.91 9.67 10.81
CA ALA A 39 6.47 9.46 12.14
C ALA A 39 5.57 8.54 12.99
N ALA A 40 4.26 8.76 12.97
CA ALA A 40 3.29 7.90 13.67
C ALA A 40 3.29 6.46 13.15
N LEU A 41 3.42 6.24 11.84
CA LEU A 41 3.54 4.89 11.27
C LEU A 41 4.83 4.20 11.71
N ILE A 42 5.95 4.92 11.75
CA ILE A 42 7.24 4.37 12.23
C ILE A 42 7.14 4.00 13.71
N GLU A 43 6.58 4.87 14.54
CA GLU A 43 6.39 4.60 15.97
C GLU A 43 5.49 3.38 16.21
N ALA A 44 4.38 3.28 15.47
CA ALA A 44 3.50 2.12 15.53
C ALA A 44 4.21 0.83 15.10
N GLY A 45 4.99 0.87 14.01
CA GLY A 45 5.78 -0.27 13.55
C GLY A 45 6.79 -0.75 14.59
N LEU A 46 7.45 0.19 15.30
CA LEU A 46 8.37 -0.13 16.39
C LEU A 46 7.65 -0.76 17.58
N ILE A 47 6.51 -0.20 18.03
CA ILE A 47 5.73 -0.79 19.13
C ILE A 47 5.30 -2.21 18.77
N ILE A 48 4.79 -2.42 17.56
CA ILE A 48 4.38 -3.75 17.07
C ILE A 48 5.55 -4.72 17.07
N SER A 49 6.73 -4.30 16.60
CA SER A 49 7.92 -5.16 16.57
C SER A 49 8.40 -5.60 17.95
N VAL A 50 8.14 -4.81 19.00
CA VAL A 50 8.52 -5.14 20.37
C VAL A 50 7.51 -6.08 21.04
N ILE A 51 6.22 -5.93 20.73
CA ILE A 51 5.15 -6.74 21.33
C ILE A 51 4.92 -8.07 20.61
N ASP A 52 5.37 -8.20 19.36
CA ASP A 52 5.26 -9.45 18.61
C ASP A 52 6.39 -10.41 19.00
N GLU A 53 6.31 -10.94 20.23
CA GLU A 53 7.35 -11.77 20.86
C GLU A 53 7.63 -13.12 20.15
N GLU A 54 6.75 -13.55 19.23
CA GLU A 54 6.84 -14.88 18.61
C GLU A 54 7.40 -14.90 17.18
N ASP A 55 7.83 -13.77 16.59
CA ASP A 55 8.28 -13.68 15.19
C ASP A 55 7.30 -14.32 14.19
N LYS A 56 6.01 -14.37 14.54
CA LYS A 56 4.95 -15.02 13.74
C LYS A 56 4.22 -14.05 12.82
N SER A 57 4.42 -12.73 13.00
CA SER A 57 3.67 -11.72 12.29
C SER A 57 4.57 -10.71 11.58
N ASP A 58 4.48 -10.67 10.25
CA ASP A 58 5.14 -9.64 9.42
C ASP A 58 4.44 -8.26 9.52
N LEU A 59 3.67 -8.02 10.57
CA LEU A 59 2.83 -6.83 10.69
C LEU A 59 3.66 -5.56 10.86
N SER A 60 4.72 -5.59 11.68
CA SER A 60 5.66 -4.47 11.83
C SER A 60 6.30 -4.12 10.47
N ASP A 61 6.76 -5.13 9.74
CA ASP A 61 7.32 -5.00 8.39
C ASP A 61 6.31 -4.39 7.41
N CYS A 62 5.06 -4.84 7.45
CA CYS A 62 3.99 -4.26 6.63
C CYS A 62 3.76 -2.77 6.95
N VAL A 63 3.84 -2.38 8.22
CA VAL A 63 3.71 -0.98 8.64
C VAL A 63 4.91 -0.15 8.18
N PHE A 64 6.13 -0.68 8.27
CA PHE A 64 7.33 -0.01 7.76
C PHE A 64 7.31 0.16 6.24
N ILE A 65 6.84 -0.86 5.51
CA ILE A 65 6.65 -0.77 4.06
C ILE A 65 5.61 0.31 3.73
N LEU A 66 4.51 0.40 4.49
CA LEU A 66 3.51 1.45 4.30
C LEU A 66 4.11 2.84 4.53
N ALA A 67 4.86 3.04 5.63
CA ALA A 67 5.53 4.30 5.95
C ALA A 67 6.48 4.72 4.83
N LYS A 68 7.27 3.78 4.29
CA LYS A 68 8.18 4.02 3.16
C LYS A 68 7.42 4.48 1.91
N ARG A 69 6.42 3.72 1.46
CA ARG A 69 5.65 4.04 0.25
C ARG A 69 4.92 5.37 0.38
N TYR A 70 4.49 5.69 1.60
CA TYR A 70 3.85 6.95 1.90
C TYR A 70 4.82 8.14 1.87
N ALA A 71 6.04 7.97 2.38
CA ALA A 71 7.10 8.97 2.25
C ALA A 71 7.49 9.23 0.79
N GLU A 72 7.59 8.17 -0.02
CA GLU A 72 7.83 8.27 -1.46
C GLU A 72 6.71 9.07 -2.17
N ALA A 73 5.45 8.80 -1.82
CA ALA A 73 4.30 9.50 -2.39
C ALA A 73 4.24 10.98 -1.95
N ALA A 74 4.50 11.27 -0.68
CA ALA A 74 4.53 12.64 -0.17
C ALA A 74 5.66 13.46 -0.83
N HIS A 75 6.83 12.84 -1.03
CA HIS A 75 7.94 13.47 -1.75
C HIS A 75 7.59 13.75 -3.21
N ALA A 76 7.01 12.78 -3.92
CA ALA A 76 6.58 12.97 -5.31
C ALA A 76 5.56 14.11 -5.45
N ASN A 77 4.56 14.17 -4.54
CA ASN A 77 3.55 15.23 -4.52
C ASN A 77 4.16 16.64 -4.33
N GLU A 78 5.22 16.77 -3.53
CA GLU A 78 5.92 18.05 -3.36
C GLU A 78 6.77 18.44 -4.57
N MET A 79 7.38 17.46 -5.26
CA MET A 79 8.20 17.70 -6.45
C MET A 79 7.38 18.01 -7.71
N GLU A 80 6.09 17.64 -7.73
CA GLU A 80 5.14 17.91 -8.81
C GLU A 80 4.42 19.27 -8.67
N LYS A 81 4.59 19.98 -7.53
CA LYS A 81 4.09 21.35 -7.31
C LYS A 81 5.01 22.39 -7.95
#